data_AF-A0AAV5JEP9-F1
#
_entry.id   AF-A0AAV5JEP9-F1
#
_cell.length_a   1.000
_cell.length_b   1.000
_cell.length_c   1.000
_cell.angle_alpha   90.00
_cell.angle_beta   90.00
_cell.angle_gamma   90.00
#
_symmetry.space_group_name_H-M   'P 1'
#
loop_
_entity.id
_entity.type
_entity.pdbx_description
1 polymer ?
#
loop_
_entity_poly.entity_id
_entity_poly.type
_entity_poly.pdbx_seq_one_letter_code
_entity_poly.pdbx_strand_id
1 'polypeptide(L)'
;MASSVLFFLLLVSLLSNSEARRLTESDQTQQLAFQYHNGPLLSGPLSVNLIWYGDFKPSQRAIVSDFISSISSSSKATVAQPSAATWWKGVEKYYQLGKKSSSLSISLGTQILDESYSLGKSLTNQQIVQFASKGSEQNAINVVLTAADVAVEGFCSSRCGTHGSAMGSTKRSKGSSKLKSTFERENDSIVQNIMQEIL
;
A
#
# COMPACT_ATOMS: atom_id res chain seq x y z
N MET A 1 21.85 -15.28 52.40
CA MET A 1 21.88 -13.89 51.89
C MET A 1 21.68 -13.83 50.37
N ALA A 2 22.57 -14.41 49.55
CA ALA A 2 22.50 -14.32 48.07
C ALA A 2 21.26 -14.98 47.42
N SER A 3 20.80 -16.13 47.93
CA SER A 3 19.63 -16.84 47.38
C SER A 3 18.31 -16.08 47.57
N SER A 4 18.18 -15.33 48.67
CA SER A 4 17.00 -14.49 48.92
C SER A 4 16.95 -13.26 48.00
N VAL A 5 18.11 -12.69 47.67
CA VAL A 5 18.23 -11.56 46.72
C VAL A 5 17.88 -12.00 45.29
N LEU A 6 18.33 -13.18 44.86
CA LEU A 6 17.99 -13.77 43.55
C LEU A 6 16.48 -14.03 43.41
N PHE A 7 15.83 -14.51 44.48
CA PHE A 7 14.39 -14.75 44.48
C PHE A 7 13.57 -13.46 44.40
N PHE A 8 14.03 -12.40 45.07
CA PHE A 8 13.43 -11.06 44.98
C PHE A 8 13.58 -10.45 43.58
N LEU A 9 14.75 -10.59 42.94
CA LEU A 9 14.96 -10.10 41.57
C LEU A 9 14.07 -10.82 40.55
N LEU A 10 13.90 -12.14 40.70
CA LEU A 10 13.03 -12.93 39.82
C LEU A 10 11.55 -12.54 39.97
N LEU A 11 11.10 -12.25 41.18
CA LEU A 11 9.73 -11.77 41.45
C LEU A 11 9.47 -10.37 40.83
N VAL A 12 10.45 -9.47 40.88
CA VAL A 12 10.33 -8.12 40.31
C VAL A 12 10.28 -8.16 38.78
N SER A 13 11.01 -9.08 38.13
CA SER A 13 10.94 -9.28 36.67
C SER A 13 9.60 -9.83 36.18
N LEU A 14 8.91 -10.63 36.99
CA LEU A 14 7.58 -11.18 36.66
C LEU A 14 6.44 -10.15 36.81
N LEU A 15 6.67 -9.08 37.57
CA LEU A 15 5.71 -7.99 37.78
C LEU A 15 5.89 -6.82 36.81
N SER A 16 6.93 -6.86 35.97
CA SER A 16 7.25 -5.78 35.05
C SER A 16 6.71 -6.09 33.65
N ASN A 17 5.76 -5.26 33.22
CA ASN A 17 5.29 -5.08 31.84
C ASN A 17 4.08 -5.92 31.40
N SER A 18 2.99 -5.87 32.16
CA SER A 18 1.67 -5.74 31.54
C SER A 18 1.30 -4.26 31.50
N GLU A 19 2.05 -3.50 30.70
CA GLU A 19 1.58 -2.19 30.28
C GLU A 19 0.53 -2.44 29.20
N ALA A 20 -0.70 -2.69 29.64
CA ALA A 20 -1.85 -2.59 28.78
C ALA A 20 -1.84 -1.15 28.25
N ARG A 21 -1.33 -0.96 27.03
CA ARG A 21 -1.47 0.28 26.29
C ARG A 21 -2.96 0.58 26.20
N ARG A 22 -3.46 1.40 27.13
CA ARG A 22 -4.74 2.06 26.95
C ARG A 22 -4.55 2.99 25.77
N LEU A 23 -5.05 2.58 24.62
CA LEU A 23 -5.39 3.51 23.56
C LEU A 23 -6.44 4.44 24.18
N THR A 24 -6.01 5.62 24.61
CA THR A 24 -6.92 6.73 24.86
C THR A 24 -7.62 6.96 23.53
N GLU A 25 -8.87 6.52 23.44
CA GLU A 25 -9.78 6.88 22.37
C GLU A 25 -9.87 8.40 22.37
N SER A 26 -9.13 9.01 21.44
CA SER A 26 -9.25 10.43 21.17
C SER A 26 -10.61 10.62 20.54
N ASP A 27 -11.61 10.89 21.38
CA ASP A 27 -13.00 11.20 21.02
C ASP A 27 -13.13 12.60 20.38
N GLN A 28 -12.08 13.03 19.69
CA GLN A 28 -12.15 14.11 18.74
C GLN A 28 -11.66 13.53 17.44
N THR A 29 -12.60 13.28 16.53
CA THR A 29 -12.32 13.21 15.10
C THR A 29 -11.77 14.59 14.68
N GLN A 30 -10.54 14.92 15.07
CA GLN A 30 -9.71 15.82 14.30
C GLN A 30 -9.57 15.12 12.96
N GLN A 31 -10.52 15.38 12.06
CA GLN A 31 -10.38 15.07 10.66
C GLN A 31 -9.04 15.68 10.28
N LEU A 32 -8.05 14.82 10.03
CA LEU A 32 -6.78 15.19 9.44
C LEU A 32 -7.10 15.97 8.17
N ALA A 33 -7.11 17.29 8.30
CA ALA A 33 -7.38 18.20 7.22
C ALA A 33 -6.05 18.37 6.48
N PHE A 34 -5.73 17.39 5.64
CA PHE A 34 -4.60 17.48 4.76
C PHE A 34 -4.82 18.65 3.80
N GLN A 35 -3.81 19.49 3.63
CA GLN A 35 -3.90 20.56 2.66
C GLN A 35 -3.69 19.98 1.26
N TYR A 36 -4.66 20.18 0.37
CA TYR A 36 -4.50 19.78 -1.02
C TYR A 36 -3.61 20.79 -1.75
N HIS A 37 -2.46 20.35 -2.23
CA HIS A 37 -1.44 21.20 -2.87
C HIS A 37 -1.61 21.35 -4.39
N ASN A 38 -2.84 21.19 -4.92
CA ASN A 38 -3.17 21.32 -6.35
C ASN A 38 -2.42 20.35 -7.29
N GLY A 39 -1.86 19.25 -6.78
CA GLY A 39 -1.24 18.20 -7.58
C GLY A 39 -2.26 17.32 -8.30
N PRO A 40 -1.88 16.57 -9.36
CA PRO A 40 -2.80 15.67 -10.06
C PRO A 40 -3.45 14.65 -9.12
N LEU A 41 -4.76 14.46 -9.25
CA LEU A 41 -5.51 13.42 -8.53
C LEU A 41 -5.80 12.23 -9.46
N LEU A 42 -5.73 11.02 -8.90
CA LEU A 42 -6.16 9.80 -9.59
C LEU A 42 -7.65 9.88 -9.90
N SER A 43 -8.07 9.58 -11.12
CA SER A 43 -9.47 9.72 -11.52
C SER A 43 -9.91 8.63 -12.49
N GLY A 44 -11.22 8.44 -12.58
CA GLY A 44 -11.84 7.44 -13.43
C GLY A 44 -11.88 6.04 -12.80
N PRO A 45 -12.26 5.02 -13.59
CA PRO A 45 -12.25 3.63 -13.15
C PRO A 45 -10.81 3.10 -13.15
N LEU A 46 -10.29 2.80 -11.96
CA LEU A 46 -8.97 2.21 -11.76
C LEU A 46 -9.10 0.80 -11.20
N SER A 47 -8.35 -0.13 -11.78
CA SER A 47 -8.20 -1.48 -11.21
C SER A 47 -6.92 -1.59 -10.39
N VAL A 48 -7.00 -2.19 -9.21
CA VAL A 48 -5.83 -2.53 -8.39
C VAL A 48 -5.50 -3.99 -8.63
N ASN A 49 -4.42 -4.26 -9.36
CA ASN A 49 -3.94 -5.63 -9.59
C ASN A 49 -2.91 -5.99 -8.52
N LEU A 50 -3.05 -7.18 -7.93
CA LEU A 50 -2.15 -7.67 -6.88
C LEU A 50 -1.20 -8.71 -7.48
N ILE A 51 0.10 -8.52 -7.32
CA ILE A 51 1.14 -9.43 -7.76
C ILE A 51 1.81 -10.01 -6.51
N TRP A 52 1.50 -11.28 -6.22
CA TRP A 52 1.97 -12.02 -5.05
C TRP A 52 3.25 -12.77 -5.39
N TYR A 53 4.37 -12.36 -4.80
CA TYR A 53 5.67 -13.00 -4.99
C TYR A 53 6.11 -13.73 -3.72
N GLY A 54 6.08 -15.05 -3.74
CA GLY A 54 6.38 -15.94 -2.63
C GLY A 54 5.15 -16.61 -2.01
N ASP A 55 5.37 -17.30 -0.89
CA ASP A 55 4.34 -18.14 -0.26
C ASP A 55 3.46 -17.32 0.70
N PHE A 56 2.32 -16.86 0.18
CA PHE A 56 1.29 -16.20 0.96
C PHE A 56 0.17 -17.17 1.33
N LYS A 57 -0.21 -17.23 2.61
CA LYS A 57 -1.38 -18.01 3.03
C LYS A 57 -2.67 -17.45 2.41
N PRO A 58 -3.67 -18.30 2.12
CA PRO A 58 -4.97 -17.84 1.63
C PRO A 58 -5.59 -16.75 2.51
N SER A 59 -5.42 -16.82 3.84
CA SER A 59 -5.92 -15.80 4.78
C SER A 59 -5.21 -14.45 4.63
N GLN A 60 -3.90 -14.42 4.38
CA GLN A 60 -3.17 -13.17 4.13
C GLN A 60 -3.63 -12.53 2.83
N ARG A 61 -3.86 -13.33 1.78
CA ARG A 61 -4.37 -12.83 0.50
C ARG A 61 -5.78 -12.27 0.64
N ALA A 62 -6.65 -12.97 1.37
CA ALA A 62 -8.01 -12.52 1.66
C ALA A 62 -8.03 -11.17 2.37
N ILE A 63 -7.22 -10.99 3.41
CA ILE A 63 -7.14 -9.72 4.15
C ILE A 63 -6.83 -8.53 3.23
N VAL A 64 -5.85 -8.68 2.34
CA VAL A 64 -5.47 -7.59 1.41
C VAL A 64 -6.55 -7.38 0.34
N SER A 65 -7.10 -8.46 -0.25
CA SER A 65 -8.15 -8.32 -1.26
C SER A 65 -9.43 -7.70 -0.68
N ASP A 66 -9.77 -8.03 0.56
CA ASP A 66 -10.91 -7.46 1.29
C ASP A 66 -10.67 -5.99 1.61
N PHE A 67 -9.44 -5.63 1.99
CA PHE A 67 -9.05 -4.24 2.17
C PHE A 67 -9.25 -3.43 0.88
N ILE A 68 -8.72 -3.89 -0.27
CA ILE A 68 -8.92 -3.22 -1.56
C ILE A 68 -10.41 -3.12 -1.92
N SER A 69 -11.18 -4.17 -1.66
CA SER A 69 -12.62 -4.18 -1.89
C SER A 69 -13.36 -3.17 -0.99
N SER A 70 -12.85 -2.91 0.22
CA SER A 70 -13.40 -1.90 1.14
C SER A 70 -13.22 -0.45 0.65
N ILE A 71 -12.25 -0.20 -0.24
CA ILE A 71 -11.99 1.10 -0.87
C ILE A 71 -13.04 1.42 -1.95
N SER A 72 -13.66 0.39 -2.54
CA SER A 72 -14.60 0.58 -3.64
C SER A 72 -15.81 1.40 -3.20
N SER A 73 -16.13 2.44 -3.97
CA SER A 73 -17.00 3.59 -3.65
C SER A 73 -18.50 3.27 -3.43
N SER A 74 -18.85 2.06 -3.01
CA SER A 74 -20.22 1.54 -2.88
C SER A 74 -20.66 1.26 -1.43
N SER A 75 -19.76 1.29 -0.45
CA SER A 75 -20.14 0.96 0.92
C SER A 75 -20.89 2.12 1.60
N LYS A 76 -22.22 2.04 1.59
CA LYS A 76 -23.09 2.84 2.45
C LYS A 76 -22.70 2.52 3.90
N ALA A 77 -21.94 3.39 4.55
CA ALA A 77 -21.57 3.21 5.96
C ALA A 77 -22.86 3.24 6.80
N THR A 78 -23.35 2.07 7.20
CA THR A 78 -24.58 1.90 7.98
C THR A 78 -24.34 2.00 9.48
N VAL A 79 -23.09 2.18 9.93
CA VAL A 79 -22.72 2.14 11.34
C VAL A 79 -21.81 3.32 11.71
N ALA A 80 -22.10 3.95 12.84
CA ALA A 80 -21.38 5.09 13.41
C ALA A 80 -19.99 4.74 14.01
N GLN A 81 -19.32 3.72 13.49
CA GLN A 81 -18.01 3.26 13.97
C GLN A 81 -16.90 3.65 12.97
N PRO A 82 -15.67 3.89 13.44
CA PRO A 82 -14.55 4.11 12.53
C PRO A 82 -14.34 2.85 11.68
N SER A 83 -14.28 3.04 10.37
CA SER A 83 -14.03 1.96 9.41
C SER A 83 -13.15 2.49 8.28
N ALA A 84 -12.51 1.61 7.53
CA ALA A 84 -11.76 2.00 6.32
C ALA A 84 -12.65 2.82 5.37
N ALA A 85 -13.92 2.42 5.21
CA ALA A 85 -14.89 3.16 4.41
C ALA A 85 -15.16 4.58 4.96
N THR A 86 -15.30 4.74 6.28
CA THR A 86 -15.47 6.05 6.93
C THR A 86 -14.26 6.95 6.69
N TRP A 87 -13.05 6.39 6.76
CA TRP A 87 -11.80 7.10 6.46
C TRP A 87 -11.72 7.51 4.98
N TRP A 88 -12.00 6.59 4.05
CA TRP A 88 -12.02 6.87 2.61
C TRP A 88 -13.03 7.95 2.21
N LYS A 89 -14.19 8.01 2.86
CA LYS A 89 -15.16 9.10 2.68
C LYS A 89 -14.57 10.47 3.10
N GLY A 90 -13.69 10.49 4.09
CA GLY A 90 -12.93 11.68 4.44
C GLY A 90 -11.99 12.11 3.31
N VAL A 91 -11.27 11.16 2.71
CA VAL A 91 -10.37 11.38 1.58
C VAL A 91 -11.11 11.83 0.31
N GLU A 92 -12.34 11.34 0.08
CA GLU A 92 -13.16 11.75 -1.08
C GLU A 92 -13.43 13.26 -1.12
N LYS A 93 -13.43 13.95 0.03
CA LYS A 93 -13.59 15.41 0.10
C LYS A 93 -12.51 16.16 -0.70
N TYR A 94 -11.30 15.60 -0.85
CA TYR A 94 -10.23 16.23 -1.62
C TYR A 94 -10.56 16.33 -3.12
N TYR A 95 -11.37 15.42 -3.66
CA TYR A 95 -11.83 15.48 -5.04
C TYR A 95 -12.75 16.68 -5.31
N GLN A 96 -13.46 17.16 -4.29
CA GLN A 96 -14.31 18.35 -4.38
C GLN A 96 -13.49 19.66 -4.42
N LEU A 97 -12.24 19.62 -3.92
CA LEU A 97 -11.31 20.76 -3.95
C LEU A 97 -10.54 20.86 -5.28
N GLY A 98 -10.56 19.79 -6.10
CA GLY A 98 -9.95 19.78 -7.41
C GLY A 98 -10.72 20.63 -8.43
N LYS A 99 -10.02 21.27 -9.37
CA LYS A 99 -10.61 22.10 -10.44
C LYS A 99 -11.52 21.32 -11.41
N LYS A 100 -11.44 19.99 -11.43
CA LYS A 100 -12.30 19.09 -12.19
C LYS A 100 -12.97 18.14 -11.21
N SER A 101 -14.31 18.15 -11.18
CA SER A 101 -15.10 17.14 -10.46
C SER A 101 -14.91 15.80 -11.15
N SER A 102 -13.86 15.07 -10.75
CA SER A 102 -13.57 13.75 -11.27
C SER A 102 -13.91 12.72 -10.20
N SER A 103 -14.76 11.75 -10.52
CA SER A 103 -14.99 10.61 -9.65
C SER A 103 -13.82 9.64 -9.73
N LEU A 104 -13.46 9.04 -8.60
CA LEU A 104 -12.56 7.91 -8.51
C LEU A 104 -13.40 6.67 -8.21
N SER A 105 -13.24 5.63 -9.01
CA SER A 105 -13.79 4.30 -8.73
C SER A 105 -12.66 3.31 -8.72
N ILE A 106 -12.45 2.67 -7.57
CA ILE A 106 -11.44 1.63 -7.40
C ILE A 106 -12.14 0.27 -7.38
N SER A 107 -11.59 -0.69 -8.13
CA SER A 107 -11.99 -2.09 -8.06
C SER A 107 -10.77 -3.00 -7.90
N LEU A 108 -10.99 -4.16 -7.29
CA LEU A 108 -10.00 -5.22 -7.30
C LEU A 108 -9.86 -5.77 -8.73
N GLY A 109 -8.63 -5.75 -9.24
CA GLY A 109 -8.27 -6.25 -10.55
C GLY A 109 -7.78 -7.70 -10.52
N THR A 110 -6.84 -8.02 -11.40
CA THR A 110 -6.25 -9.35 -11.48
C THR A 110 -5.34 -9.63 -10.29
N GLN A 111 -5.27 -10.91 -9.90
CA GLN A 111 -4.31 -11.39 -8.92
C GLN A 111 -3.35 -12.36 -9.61
N ILE A 112 -2.06 -12.05 -9.57
CA ILE A 112 -0.99 -12.83 -10.20
C ILE A 112 -0.17 -13.47 -9.09
N LEU A 113 0.00 -14.79 -9.15
CA LEU A 113 0.71 -15.55 -8.12
C LEU A 113 2.02 -16.11 -8.68
N ASP A 114 3.08 -15.93 -7.91
CA ASP A 114 4.41 -16.51 -8.14
C ASP A 114 4.91 -17.13 -6.83
N GLU A 115 4.32 -18.27 -6.46
CA GLU A 115 4.63 -18.98 -5.23
C GLU A 115 5.96 -19.75 -5.31
N SER A 116 6.51 -19.93 -6.51
CA SER A 116 7.73 -20.72 -6.77
C SER A 116 9.02 -19.90 -6.66
N TYR A 117 8.95 -18.61 -6.32
CA TYR A 117 10.08 -17.69 -6.25
C TYR A 117 10.87 -17.65 -7.56
N SER A 118 10.19 -17.37 -8.69
CA SER A 118 10.78 -17.52 -10.03
C SER A 118 12.09 -16.76 -10.29
N LEU A 119 12.38 -15.69 -9.53
CA LEU A 119 13.62 -14.90 -9.60
C LEU A 119 14.49 -15.03 -8.34
N GLY A 120 14.20 -16.00 -7.47
CA GLY A 120 14.86 -16.21 -6.18
C GLY A 120 14.32 -15.30 -5.06
N LYS A 121 14.87 -15.45 -3.85
CA LYS A 121 14.42 -14.71 -2.65
C LYS A 121 15.14 -13.39 -2.42
N SER A 122 15.89 -12.90 -3.41
CA SER A 122 16.57 -11.62 -3.36
C SER A 122 16.31 -10.87 -4.65
N LEU A 123 15.52 -9.80 -4.54
CA LEU A 123 15.05 -9.02 -5.68
C LEU A 123 15.72 -7.65 -5.74
N THR A 124 16.15 -7.31 -6.95
CA THR A 124 16.58 -5.95 -7.31
C THR A 124 15.36 -5.08 -7.63
N ASN A 125 15.53 -3.76 -7.61
CA ASN A 125 14.49 -2.82 -8.01
C ASN A 125 13.99 -3.03 -9.44
N GLN A 126 14.89 -3.41 -10.36
CA GLN A 126 14.53 -3.67 -11.75
C GLN A 126 13.60 -4.88 -11.86
N GLN A 127 13.81 -5.92 -11.05
CA GLN A 127 12.93 -7.08 -11.00
C GLN A 127 11.56 -6.74 -10.41
N ILE A 128 11.49 -5.87 -9.39
CA ILE A 128 10.21 -5.37 -8.87
C ILE A 128 9.42 -4.65 -9.97
N VAL A 129 10.07 -3.79 -10.76
CA VAL A 129 9.43 -3.12 -11.91
C VAL A 129 8.95 -4.12 -12.96
N GLN A 130 9.77 -5.14 -13.26
CA GLN A 130 9.35 -6.22 -14.17
C GLN A 130 8.12 -6.97 -13.65
N PHE A 131 8.04 -7.26 -12.35
CA PHE A 131 6.84 -7.85 -11.74
C PHE A 131 5.62 -6.94 -11.81
N ALA A 132 5.79 -5.64 -11.52
CA ALA A 132 4.71 -4.66 -11.63
C ALA A 132 4.16 -4.57 -13.07
N SER A 133 5.03 -4.75 -14.08
CA SER A 133 4.63 -4.75 -15.50
C SER A 133 3.82 -5.98 -15.93
N LYS A 134 3.74 -7.05 -15.12
CA LYS A 134 2.88 -8.21 -15.39
C LYS A 134 1.39 -7.91 -15.19
N GLY A 135 1.06 -6.84 -14.46
CA GLY A 135 -0.32 -6.39 -14.25
C GLY A 135 -0.90 -5.65 -15.47
N SER A 136 -2.06 -5.03 -15.31
CA SER A 136 -2.68 -4.26 -16.40
C SER A 136 -1.87 -3.00 -16.73
N GLU A 137 -1.76 -2.67 -18.02
CA GLU A 137 -1.06 -1.48 -18.51
C GLU A 137 -1.95 -0.24 -18.62
N GLN A 138 -3.28 -0.39 -18.53
CA GLN A 138 -4.23 0.69 -18.77
C GLN A 138 -5.09 0.94 -17.53
N ASN A 139 -5.11 2.20 -17.06
CA ASN A 139 -5.95 2.68 -15.96
C ASN A 139 -5.88 1.75 -14.74
N ALA A 140 -4.67 1.41 -14.32
CA ALA A 140 -4.44 0.39 -13.31
C ALA A 140 -3.32 0.76 -12.34
N ILE A 141 -3.43 0.23 -11.13
CA ILE A 141 -2.42 0.27 -10.08
C ILE A 141 -1.94 -1.17 -9.89
N ASN A 142 -0.66 -1.42 -10.15
CA ASN A 142 -0.06 -2.74 -9.99
C ASN A 142 0.74 -2.77 -8.68
N VAL A 143 0.27 -3.56 -7.72
CA VAL A 143 0.87 -3.67 -6.38
C VAL A 143 1.64 -4.98 -6.29
N VAL A 144 2.95 -4.91 -6.13
CA VAL A 144 3.80 -6.08 -5.90
C VAL A 144 3.95 -6.31 -4.40
N LEU A 145 3.48 -7.46 -3.92
CA LEU A 145 3.55 -7.90 -2.54
C LEU A 145 4.56 -9.04 -2.46
N THR A 146 5.57 -8.90 -1.61
CA THR A 146 6.62 -9.91 -1.42
C THR A 146 6.43 -10.65 -0.09
N ALA A 147 6.65 -11.96 -0.10
CA ALA A 147 6.55 -12.77 1.11
C ALA A 147 7.63 -12.37 2.13
N ALA A 148 7.40 -12.69 3.41
CA ALA A 148 8.25 -12.25 4.51
C ALA A 148 9.71 -12.77 4.44
N ASP A 149 9.95 -13.82 3.66
CA ASP A 149 11.25 -14.45 3.44
C ASP A 149 11.94 -13.96 2.15
N VAL A 150 11.40 -12.94 1.50
CA VAL A 150 11.98 -12.30 0.30
C VAL A 150 12.63 -10.98 0.67
N ALA A 151 13.91 -10.83 0.35
CA ALA A 151 14.64 -9.58 0.47
C ALA A 151 14.49 -8.74 -0.79
N VAL A 152 14.16 -7.45 -0.63
CA VAL A 152 14.12 -6.47 -1.72
C VAL A 152 15.17 -5.39 -1.46
N GLU A 153 15.93 -5.04 -2.49
CA GLU A 153 16.97 -4.01 -2.43
C GLU A 153 16.50 -2.73 -1.72
N GLY A 154 17.11 -2.37 -0.59
CA GLY A 154 16.78 -1.16 0.20
C GLY A 154 15.46 -1.19 0.98
N PHE A 155 14.62 -2.23 0.80
CA PHE A 155 13.38 -2.38 1.54
C PHE A 155 13.66 -2.70 3.02
N CYS A 156 12.94 -2.07 3.94
CA CYS A 156 13.11 -2.16 5.39
C CYS A 156 14.47 -1.72 5.95
N SER A 157 15.35 -1.15 5.12
CA SER A 157 16.65 -0.62 5.53
C SER A 157 16.80 0.87 5.22
N SER A 158 16.39 1.30 4.03
CA SER A 158 16.41 2.71 3.62
C SER A 158 15.02 3.27 3.28
N ARG A 159 14.04 2.40 3.03
CA ARG A 159 12.67 2.77 2.65
C ARG A 159 11.67 1.67 3.02
N CYS A 160 10.42 2.07 3.23
CA CYS A 160 9.30 1.17 3.52
C CYS A 160 8.52 0.73 2.26
N GLY A 161 8.96 1.15 1.07
CA GLY A 161 8.31 0.83 -0.20
C GLY A 161 8.92 1.58 -1.38
N THR A 162 8.52 1.20 -2.59
CA THR A 162 8.87 1.90 -3.83
C THR A 162 7.62 2.11 -4.68
N HIS A 163 7.57 3.20 -5.42
CA HIS A 163 6.46 3.51 -6.33
C HIS A 163 7.01 4.06 -7.65
N GLY A 164 6.20 3.98 -8.70
CA GLY A 164 6.55 4.49 -10.03
C GLY A 164 5.33 4.50 -10.93
N SER A 165 5.41 5.25 -12.02
CA SER A 165 4.38 5.34 -13.04
C SER A 165 4.92 4.90 -14.39
N ALA A 166 4.08 4.26 -15.19
CA ALA A 166 4.37 3.95 -16.57
C ALA A 166 3.24 4.48 -17.46
N MET A 167 3.59 4.96 -18.64
CA MET A 167 2.61 5.39 -19.63
C MET A 167 2.01 4.13 -20.28
N GLY A 168 0.70 3.96 -20.16
CA GLY A 168 0.00 2.82 -20.75
C GLY A 168 0.17 2.78 -22.26
N SER A 169 0.33 1.58 -22.83
CA SER A 169 0.42 1.42 -24.28
C SER A 169 -0.94 1.74 -24.92
N THR A 170 -1.09 2.94 -25.50
CA THR A 170 -2.20 3.19 -26.41
C THR A 170 -2.04 2.22 -27.57
N LYS A 171 -2.98 1.27 -27.76
CA LYS A 171 -2.97 0.36 -28.91
C LYS A 171 -3.00 1.15 -30.22
N ARG A 172 -1.83 1.55 -30.74
CA ARG A 172 -1.66 1.84 -32.17
C ARG A 172 -1.44 0.50 -32.87
N SER A 173 -2.26 0.27 -33.90
CA SER A 173 -2.24 -0.89 -34.78
C SER A 173 -0.81 -1.31 -35.18
N LYS A 174 -0.53 -2.62 -35.06
CA LYS A 174 0.56 -3.40 -35.67
C LYS A 174 1.87 -2.66 -35.96
N GLY A 175 2.85 -2.82 -35.06
CA GLY A 175 4.27 -2.60 -35.33
C GLY A 175 5.09 -3.11 -34.16
N SER A 176 5.80 -4.23 -34.35
CA SER A 176 6.70 -4.81 -33.37
C SER A 176 7.68 -3.73 -32.88
N SER A 177 7.48 -3.24 -31.66
CA SER A 177 8.34 -2.24 -31.05
C SER A 177 8.75 -2.73 -29.67
N LYS A 178 10.04 -2.97 -29.56
CA LYS A 178 10.78 -3.35 -28.35
C LYS A 178 10.39 -2.40 -27.22
N LEU A 179 9.81 -2.95 -26.14
CA LEU A 179 9.50 -2.24 -24.90
C LEU A 179 10.76 -1.50 -24.43
N LYS A 180 10.76 -0.18 -24.57
CA LYS A 180 11.74 0.70 -23.96
C LYS A 180 11.07 1.31 -22.75
N SER A 181 11.25 0.68 -21.59
CA SER A 181 10.92 1.30 -20.30
C SER A 181 11.94 2.40 -20.02
N THR A 182 11.76 3.56 -20.63
CA THR A 182 12.37 4.79 -20.12
C THR A 182 11.62 5.17 -18.85
N PHE A 183 12.15 4.70 -17.71
CA PHE A 183 11.92 5.36 -16.43
C PHE A 183 12.77 6.63 -16.48
N GLU A 184 12.18 7.72 -16.97
CA GLU A 184 12.79 9.03 -16.90
C GLU A 184 13.12 9.28 -15.42
N ARG A 185 14.42 9.46 -15.11
CA ARG A 185 14.84 10.26 -13.97
C ARG A 185 14.44 11.70 -14.31
N GLU A 186 13.16 12.01 -14.26
CA GLU A 186 12.70 13.38 -14.35
C GLU A 186 12.89 13.99 -12.96
N ASN A 187 13.83 14.91 -12.92
CA ASN A 187 14.28 15.66 -11.76
C ASN A 187 13.21 16.70 -11.41
N ASP A 188 12.01 16.23 -11.06
CA ASP A 188 10.90 17.06 -10.60
C ASP A 188 10.60 16.72 -9.14
N SER A 189 10.78 17.73 -8.31
CA SER A 189 10.64 17.80 -6.85
C SER A 189 9.22 17.48 -6.32
N ILE A 190 8.39 16.74 -7.08
CA ILE A 190 6.92 16.74 -6.96
C ILE A 190 6.37 15.40 -6.45
N VAL A 191 7.18 14.34 -6.37
CA VAL A 191 6.73 13.01 -5.88
C VAL A 191 7.25 12.67 -4.47
N GLN A 192 7.79 13.66 -3.75
CA GLN A 192 8.34 13.44 -2.40
C GLN A 192 7.27 13.33 -1.28
N ASN A 193 5.97 13.51 -1.56
CA ASN A 193 4.97 13.70 -0.48
C ASN A 193 3.88 12.63 -0.33
N ILE A 194 3.97 11.44 -0.93
CA ILE A 194 2.88 10.45 -0.83
C ILE A 194 3.09 9.37 0.25
N MET A 195 4.21 9.32 0.97
CA MET A 195 4.40 8.29 2.01
C MET A 195 5.08 8.83 3.27
N GLN A 196 4.40 9.72 3.98
CA GLN A 196 4.77 10.05 5.37
C GLN A 196 3.67 9.80 6.42
N GLU A 197 2.51 9.23 6.06
CA GLU A 197 1.41 8.99 7.03
C GLU A 197 0.68 7.65 6.82
N ILE A 198 1.42 6.54 6.81
CA ILE A 198 0.83 5.21 7.10
C ILE A 198 1.63 4.48 8.19
N LEU A 199 2.34 5.21 9.06
CA LEU A 199 2.87 4.69 10.32
C LEU A 199 2.48 5.61 11.48
#